data_AF-A0A6N7PXP3-F1
#
_entry.id   AF-A0A6N7PXP3-F1
#
_cell.length_a   1.000
_cell.length_b   1.000
_cell.length_c   1.000
_cell.angle_alpha   90.00
_cell.angle_beta   90.00
_cell.angle_gamma   90.00
#
_symmetry.space_group_name_H-M   'P 1'
#
loop_
_entity.id
_entity.type
_entity.pdbx_description
1 polymer ?
#
loop_
_entity_poly.entity_id
_entity_poly.type
_entity_poly.pdbx_seq_one_letter_code
_entity_poly.pdbx_strand_id
1 'polypeptide(L)'
;MLRSLAALTFVLALVPACGPAKEPVTPEGGSDEAAADPAATEAKPAEGAAAAEAKPEGEAPAEAKAPERKPAEAKALSESESLAKEIVKGGGRRIGWSASKKLFMVPMEKRTEEAFSIEVHFVGDDGKVRDPMQICQLGECAEHFDEKLTELLPKLAQKVEEGEFVAIRSIGWPDNRDELDVSSLGMKLRLSKGKIEGVKEGQKPVVFPPVGRFEIWGLKAIYVVPDTKLLGVFAKPANPGFVQTFHVVKVP
;
A
#
# COMPACT_ATOMS: atom_id res chain seq x y z
N MET A 1 -29.52 19.42 60.49
CA MET A 1 -29.23 20.87 60.54
C MET A 1 -28.43 21.23 59.29
N LEU A 2 -28.91 22.24 58.56
CA LEU A 2 -28.37 22.80 57.33
C LEU A 2 -26.97 23.43 57.51
N ARG A 3 -26.25 23.56 56.37
CA ARG A 3 -25.41 24.69 55.89
C ARG A 3 -24.12 24.15 55.26
N SER A 4 -23.60 24.59 54.10
CA SER A 4 -24.02 25.51 53.04
C SER A 4 -23.05 25.29 51.86
N LEU A 5 -23.55 25.49 50.64
CA LEU A 5 -22.76 25.68 49.42
C LEU A 5 -21.84 26.91 49.52
N ALA A 6 -20.71 26.87 48.81
CA ALA A 6 -20.14 28.06 48.18
C ALA A 6 -19.53 27.68 46.82
N ALA A 7 -20.24 28.08 45.76
CA ALA A 7 -19.74 28.18 44.40
C ALA A 7 -18.87 29.43 44.28
N LEU A 8 -17.78 29.34 43.50
CA LEU A 8 -17.02 30.51 43.05
C LEU A 8 -16.69 30.33 41.57
N THR A 9 -17.61 30.83 40.76
CA THR A 9 -17.46 31.21 39.36
C THR A 9 -16.42 32.32 39.23
N PHE A 10 -15.44 32.14 38.34
CA PHE A 10 -14.60 33.24 37.85
C PHE A 10 -15.02 33.58 36.42
N VAL A 11 -15.60 34.78 36.28
CA VAL A 11 -15.91 35.45 35.02
C VAL A 11 -14.84 36.52 34.82
N LEU A 12 -14.13 36.46 33.69
CA LEU A 12 -13.31 37.53 33.11
C LEU A 12 -13.29 37.24 31.60
N ALA A 13 -13.38 38.17 30.66
CA ALA A 13 -13.81 39.56 30.56
C ALA A 13 -13.81 39.85 29.04
N LEU A 14 -14.74 40.68 28.58
CA LEU A 14 -14.92 41.10 27.19
C LEU A 14 -13.72 41.87 26.59
N VAL A 15 -13.49 41.71 25.28
CA VAL A 15 -12.94 42.74 24.40
C VAL A 15 -13.78 42.80 23.10
N PRO A 16 -14.12 44.00 22.59
CA PRO A 16 -15.06 44.21 21.48
C PRO A 16 -14.35 44.33 20.12
N ALA A 17 -14.99 43.90 19.04
CA ALA A 17 -14.63 44.32 17.68
C ALA A 17 -15.85 44.35 16.74
N CYS A 18 -16.12 45.58 16.27
CA CYS A 18 -16.95 46.07 15.17
C CYS A 18 -17.36 45.10 14.04
N GLY A 19 -18.66 45.15 13.70
CA GLY A 19 -19.15 45.73 12.43
C GLY A 19 -19.12 44.88 11.13
N PRO A 20 -20.06 45.11 10.19
CA PRO A 20 -20.53 44.10 9.24
C PRO A 20 -19.69 44.03 7.95
N ALA A 21 -19.51 42.82 7.42
CA ALA A 21 -18.90 42.61 6.10
C ALA A 21 -19.97 42.69 5.00
N LYS A 22 -19.71 43.59 4.03
CA LYS A 22 -20.49 43.85 2.81
C LYS A 22 -20.57 42.62 1.90
N GLU A 23 -21.73 42.47 1.26
CA GLU A 23 -21.92 41.68 0.05
C GLU A 23 -21.09 42.22 -1.13
N PRO A 24 -20.72 41.36 -2.10
CA PRO A 24 -20.60 41.78 -3.48
C PRO A 24 -21.64 41.08 -4.38
N VAL A 25 -22.24 41.93 -5.21
CA VAL A 25 -23.28 41.71 -6.23
C VAL A 25 -22.60 41.45 -7.60
N THR A 26 -22.95 40.31 -8.23
CA THR A 26 -23.09 39.97 -9.69
C THR A 26 -21.95 40.30 -10.72
N PRO A 27 -21.88 39.71 -11.95
CA PRO A 27 -22.98 39.47 -12.91
C PRO A 27 -23.06 38.08 -13.60
N GLU A 28 -24.26 37.85 -14.13
CA GLU A 28 -24.63 36.87 -15.15
C GLU A 28 -23.90 37.09 -16.48
N GLY A 29 -23.77 36.01 -17.27
CA GLY A 29 -23.71 36.11 -18.72
C GLY A 29 -22.76 35.09 -19.39
N GLY A 30 -23.31 34.29 -20.30
CA GLY A 30 -22.53 33.69 -21.39
C GLY A 30 -22.67 32.18 -21.53
N SER A 31 -23.80 31.74 -22.06
CA SER A 31 -24.01 30.42 -22.67
C SER A 31 -23.08 30.20 -23.86
N ASP A 32 -22.33 29.09 -23.86
CA ASP A 32 -21.59 28.59 -25.03
C ASP A 32 -22.35 27.40 -25.64
N GLU A 33 -23.03 27.65 -26.74
CA GLU A 33 -23.48 26.66 -27.72
C GLU A 33 -23.27 27.27 -29.10
N ALA A 34 -22.36 26.69 -29.89
CA ALA A 34 -22.59 26.34 -31.29
C ALA A 34 -21.29 25.92 -31.99
N ALA A 35 -21.36 24.73 -32.57
CA ALA A 35 -20.47 24.23 -33.60
C ALA A 35 -20.56 25.07 -34.88
N ALA A 36 -19.45 25.16 -35.62
CA ALA A 36 -19.46 25.39 -37.06
C ALA A 36 -18.21 24.80 -37.72
N ASP A 37 -18.48 23.93 -38.68
CA ASP A 37 -17.62 23.36 -39.73
C ASP A 37 -16.86 24.45 -40.52
N PRO A 38 -15.79 24.10 -41.26
CA PRO A 38 -16.05 24.05 -42.71
C PRO A 38 -15.32 22.94 -43.47
N ALA A 39 -16.06 22.35 -44.42
CA ALA A 39 -15.56 21.69 -45.62
C ALA A 39 -15.85 22.54 -46.87
N ALA A 40 -14.89 22.54 -47.83
CA ALA A 40 -15.05 22.49 -49.30
C ALA A 40 -13.85 23.19 -49.98
N THR A 41 -12.91 22.47 -50.61
CA THR A 41 -12.92 21.94 -52.00
C THR A 41 -12.65 23.01 -53.06
N GLU A 42 -11.53 22.89 -53.78
CA GLU A 42 -11.45 23.29 -55.20
C GLU A 42 -10.42 22.41 -55.96
N ALA A 43 -10.65 22.29 -57.26
CA ALA A 43 -10.37 21.12 -58.08
C ALA A 43 -9.11 21.19 -58.99
N LYS A 44 -8.73 20.00 -59.47
CA LYS A 44 -7.79 19.60 -60.55
C LYS A 44 -8.14 20.24 -61.93
N PRO A 45 -7.34 20.15 -63.02
CA PRO A 45 -7.05 18.89 -63.78
C PRO A 45 -5.63 18.78 -64.46
N ALA A 46 -5.04 17.58 -64.53
CA ALA A 46 -4.77 16.71 -65.74
C ALA A 46 -3.39 17.01 -66.42
N GLU A 47 -2.64 16.12 -67.09
CA GLU A 47 -2.88 14.83 -67.77
C GLU A 47 -1.52 14.19 -68.22
N GLY A 48 -1.54 12.91 -68.65
CA GLY A 48 -0.49 12.23 -69.45
C GLY A 48 0.21 11.05 -68.74
N ALA A 49 -0.27 9.79 -68.76
CA ALA A 49 -0.44 8.80 -69.84
C ALA A 49 0.82 7.95 -70.18
N ALA A 50 0.70 6.63 -69.91
CA ALA A 50 1.23 5.45 -70.63
C ALA A 50 2.78 5.27 -70.77
N ALA A 51 3.39 4.09 -70.85
CA ALA A 51 3.03 2.67 -70.70
C ALA A 51 4.33 1.84 -70.53
N ALA A 52 4.15 0.61 -70.03
CA ALA A 52 4.92 -0.63 -70.21
C ALA A 52 6.43 -0.58 -70.57
N GLU A 53 7.26 -1.34 -69.83
CA GLU A 53 7.95 -2.53 -70.37
C GLU A 53 8.83 -3.25 -69.32
N ALA A 54 8.82 -4.59 -69.44
CA ALA A 54 9.90 -5.54 -69.18
C ALA A 54 10.54 -5.69 -67.76
N LYS A 55 10.22 -6.82 -67.13
CA LYS A 55 11.08 -7.57 -66.20
C LYS A 55 12.41 -7.96 -66.88
N PRO A 56 13.51 -8.03 -66.13
CA PRO A 56 14.13 -9.34 -65.97
C PRO A 56 14.43 -9.68 -64.51
N GLU A 57 14.47 -10.98 -64.26
CA GLU A 57 14.79 -11.62 -62.98
C GLU A 57 16.10 -11.11 -62.37
N GLY A 58 16.08 -10.91 -61.05
CA GLY A 58 17.25 -10.66 -60.22
C GLY A 58 16.91 -10.90 -58.76
N GLU A 59 17.41 -12.02 -58.24
CA GLU A 59 17.61 -12.40 -56.83
C GLU A 59 16.59 -11.94 -55.78
N ALA A 60 15.90 -12.93 -55.21
CA ALA A 60 15.21 -12.77 -53.93
C ALA A 60 16.22 -12.32 -52.84
N PRO A 61 15.94 -11.28 -52.04
CA PRO A 61 16.68 -11.07 -50.82
C PRO A 61 16.28 -12.17 -49.84
N ALA A 62 17.27 -12.96 -49.42
CA ALA A 62 17.12 -13.93 -48.35
C ALA A 62 16.51 -13.23 -47.12
N GLU A 63 15.32 -13.70 -46.70
CA GLU A 63 14.79 -13.41 -45.37
C GLU A 63 15.84 -13.85 -44.34
N ALA A 64 16.54 -12.86 -43.77
CA ALA A 64 17.29 -13.07 -42.55
C ALA A 64 16.29 -13.49 -41.47
N LYS A 65 16.23 -14.79 -41.19
CA LYS A 65 15.58 -15.29 -39.98
C LYS A 65 16.15 -14.52 -38.80
N ALA A 66 15.34 -13.63 -38.24
CA ALA A 66 15.59 -13.05 -36.94
C ALA A 66 15.90 -14.21 -35.98
N PRO A 67 16.98 -14.15 -35.19
CA PRO A 67 17.27 -15.21 -34.25
C PRO A 67 16.09 -15.30 -33.30
N GLU A 68 15.40 -16.46 -33.30
CA GLU A 68 14.47 -16.81 -32.25
C GLU A 68 15.20 -16.58 -30.92
N ARG A 69 14.77 -15.54 -30.19
CA ARG A 69 15.14 -15.37 -28.80
C ARG A 69 14.60 -16.61 -28.09
N LYS A 70 15.47 -17.58 -27.85
CA LYS A 70 15.25 -18.60 -26.83
C LYS A 70 14.73 -17.87 -25.59
N PRO A 71 13.61 -18.30 -24.99
CA PRO A 71 13.21 -17.79 -23.69
C PRO A 71 14.44 -17.91 -22.79
N ALA A 72 14.91 -16.79 -22.24
CA ALA A 72 15.95 -16.85 -21.24
C ALA A 72 15.45 -17.82 -20.17
N GLU A 73 16.17 -18.93 -19.96
CA GLU A 73 15.87 -19.84 -18.86
C GLU A 73 15.90 -18.98 -17.59
N ALA A 74 14.72 -18.69 -17.06
CA ALA A 74 14.60 -17.99 -15.80
C ALA A 74 15.32 -18.88 -14.78
N LYS A 75 16.49 -18.43 -14.30
CA LYS A 75 17.19 -19.11 -13.22
C LYS A 75 16.17 -19.36 -12.12
N ALA A 76 16.03 -20.63 -11.73
CA ALA A 76 15.21 -20.98 -10.58
C ALA A 76 15.76 -20.22 -9.37
N LEU A 77 14.88 -19.42 -8.74
CA LEU A 77 15.24 -18.69 -7.53
C LEU A 77 15.47 -19.69 -6.40
N SER A 78 16.41 -19.38 -5.50
CA SER A 78 16.50 -20.06 -4.21
C SER A 78 15.21 -19.91 -3.41
N GLU A 79 15.02 -20.72 -2.36
CA GLU A 79 13.86 -20.61 -1.48
C GLU A 79 13.80 -19.23 -0.80
N SER A 80 14.94 -18.73 -0.32
CA SER A 80 15.07 -17.41 0.30
C SER A 80 14.76 -16.27 -0.67
N GLU A 81 15.21 -16.35 -1.92
CA GLU A 81 14.86 -15.36 -2.96
C GLU A 81 13.38 -15.44 -3.33
N SER A 82 12.81 -16.64 -3.41
CA SER A 82 11.39 -16.83 -3.69
C SER A 82 10.53 -16.20 -2.59
N LEU A 83 10.89 -16.44 -1.32
CA LEU A 83 10.22 -15.85 -0.16
C LEU A 83 10.38 -14.32 -0.13
N ALA A 84 11.60 -13.81 -0.32
CA ALA A 84 11.86 -12.38 -0.36
C ALA A 84 11.00 -11.67 -1.43
N LYS A 85 10.97 -12.22 -2.65
CA LYS A 85 10.15 -11.72 -3.75
C LYS A 85 8.67 -11.76 -3.42
N GLU A 86 8.20 -12.84 -2.82
CA GLU A 86 6.82 -13.03 -2.44
C GLU A 86 6.36 -12.06 -1.34
N ILE A 87 7.20 -11.79 -0.34
CA ILE A 87 6.92 -10.80 0.71
C ILE A 87 6.75 -9.43 0.05
N VAL A 88 7.69 -9.01 -0.81
CA VAL A 88 7.64 -7.68 -1.43
C VAL A 88 6.45 -7.54 -2.39
N LYS A 89 6.26 -8.48 -3.32
CA LYS A 89 5.14 -8.46 -4.29
C LYS A 89 3.79 -8.78 -3.67
N GLY A 90 3.79 -9.39 -2.48
CA GLY A 90 2.59 -9.77 -1.75
C GLY A 90 1.77 -8.57 -1.29
N GLY A 91 2.35 -7.36 -1.23
CA GLY A 91 1.65 -6.13 -0.82
C GLY A 91 1.05 -6.26 0.58
N GLY A 92 1.69 -7.03 1.44
CA GLY A 92 1.20 -7.35 2.77
C GLY A 92 0.35 -8.61 2.87
N ARG A 93 -0.06 -9.29 1.80
CA ARG A 93 -0.74 -10.60 1.93
C ARG A 93 0.10 -11.66 2.65
N ARG A 94 1.43 -11.49 2.58
CA ARG A 94 2.42 -12.30 3.30
C ARG A 94 3.49 -11.40 3.88
N ILE A 95 3.98 -11.76 5.06
CA ILE A 95 5.10 -11.13 5.75
C ILE A 95 6.07 -12.21 6.24
N GLY A 96 7.30 -11.85 6.58
CA GLY A 96 8.24 -12.76 7.23
C GLY A 96 8.18 -12.67 8.75
N TRP A 97 8.43 -13.77 9.45
CA TRP A 97 8.74 -13.80 10.88
C TRP A 97 10.00 -14.60 11.15
N SER A 98 10.85 -14.08 12.01
CA SER A 98 12.05 -14.75 12.51
C SER A 98 11.88 -15.03 14.00
N ALA A 99 11.86 -16.32 14.37
CA ALA A 99 11.82 -16.72 15.78
C ALA A 99 13.16 -16.41 16.49
N SER A 100 14.29 -16.57 15.80
CA SER A 100 15.63 -16.36 16.34
C SER A 100 15.96 -14.87 16.53
N LYS A 101 15.52 -14.00 15.62
CA LYS A 101 15.72 -12.54 15.72
C LYS A 101 14.57 -11.81 16.40
N LYS A 102 13.41 -12.45 16.58
CA LYS A 102 12.15 -11.84 17.05
C LYS A 102 11.77 -10.61 16.23
N LEU A 103 11.84 -10.76 14.91
CA LEU A 103 11.59 -9.71 13.93
C LEU A 103 10.50 -10.15 12.95
N PHE A 104 9.61 -9.22 12.64
CA PHE A 104 8.77 -9.27 11.46
C PHE A 104 9.51 -8.62 10.28
N MET A 105 9.42 -9.20 9.10
CA MET A 105 9.85 -8.58 7.83
C MET A 105 8.61 -8.16 7.06
N VAL A 106 8.38 -6.86 6.93
CA VAL A 106 7.08 -6.30 6.53
C VAL A 106 7.23 -5.39 5.32
N PRO A 107 6.53 -5.64 4.20
CA PRO A 107 6.50 -4.74 3.07
C PRO A 107 5.59 -3.54 3.39
N MET A 108 6.15 -2.34 3.26
CA MET A 108 5.49 -1.07 3.53
C MET A 108 5.42 -0.26 2.25
N GLU A 109 4.19 -0.03 1.79
CA GLU A 109 3.93 0.78 0.61
C GLU A 109 3.58 2.21 1.01
N LYS A 110 4.26 3.18 0.42
CA LYS A 110 3.86 4.59 0.41
C LYS A 110 3.25 4.90 -0.93
N ARG A 111 2.16 5.68 -0.94
CA ARG A 111 1.46 6.03 -2.18
C ARG A 111 1.03 7.48 -2.15
N THR A 112 1.26 8.17 -3.26
CA THR A 112 0.71 9.49 -3.60
C THR A 112 -0.27 9.34 -4.76
N GLU A 113 -0.83 10.44 -5.26
CA GLU A 113 -1.76 10.39 -6.41
C GLU A 113 -1.08 9.86 -7.69
N GLU A 114 0.21 10.12 -7.86
CA GLU A 114 0.95 9.85 -9.10
C GLU A 114 2.01 8.76 -8.98
N ALA A 115 2.37 8.36 -7.75
CA ALA A 115 3.53 7.50 -7.52
C ALA A 115 3.37 6.61 -6.29
N PHE A 116 4.15 5.54 -6.23
CA PHE A 116 4.29 4.73 -5.02
C PHE A 116 5.76 4.37 -4.77
N SER A 117 6.07 4.05 -3.52
CA SER A 117 7.37 3.51 -3.10
C SER A 117 7.17 2.28 -2.23
N ILE A 118 8.17 1.39 -2.22
CA ILE A 118 8.15 0.20 -1.38
C ILE A 118 9.41 0.15 -0.52
N GLU A 119 9.21 -0.05 0.78
CA GLU A 119 10.23 -0.34 1.77
C GLU A 119 9.95 -1.69 2.42
N VAL A 120 10.98 -2.40 2.85
CA VAL A 120 10.85 -3.55 3.76
C VAL A 120 11.31 -3.11 5.14
N HIS A 121 10.39 -3.15 6.10
CA HIS A 121 10.65 -2.82 7.51
C HIS A 121 10.91 -4.09 8.30
N PHE A 122 11.93 -4.09 9.16
CA PHE A 122 12.15 -5.16 10.12
C PHE A 122 11.64 -4.73 11.49
N VAL A 123 10.43 -5.16 11.87
CA VAL A 123 9.75 -4.70 13.08
C VAL A 123 9.99 -5.67 14.21
N GLY A 124 10.54 -5.20 15.33
CA GLY A 124 10.77 -6.03 16.51
C GLY A 124 9.51 -6.39 17.27
N ASP A 125 9.65 -7.37 18.16
CA ASP A 125 8.64 -7.71 19.17
C ASP A 125 8.35 -6.56 20.17
N ASP A 126 9.18 -5.51 20.15
CA ASP A 126 9.03 -4.22 20.83
C ASP A 126 8.29 -3.16 19.97
N GLY A 127 7.87 -3.52 18.76
CA GLY A 127 7.18 -2.63 17.82
C GLY A 127 8.10 -1.61 17.15
N LYS A 128 9.42 -1.67 17.34
CA LYS A 128 10.36 -0.73 16.72
C LYS A 128 10.83 -1.24 15.37
N VAL A 129 10.90 -0.33 14.39
CA VAL A 129 11.50 -0.61 13.08
C VAL A 129 13.02 -0.59 13.21
N ARG A 130 13.67 -1.60 12.61
CA ARG A 130 15.13 -1.76 12.53
C ARG A 130 15.52 -1.91 11.07
N ASP A 131 16.65 -1.33 10.69
CA ASP A 131 17.30 -1.48 9.39
C ASP A 131 16.35 -1.50 8.16
N PRO A 132 15.46 -0.51 7.98
CA PRO A 132 14.54 -0.50 6.85
C PRO A 132 15.31 -0.51 5.53
N MET A 133 14.83 -1.29 4.57
CA MET A 133 15.43 -1.42 3.25
C MET A 133 14.50 -0.83 2.19
N GLN A 134 14.95 0.22 1.52
CA GLN A 134 14.24 0.76 0.36
C GLN A 134 14.34 -0.23 -0.82
N ILE A 135 13.22 -0.63 -1.39
CA ILE A 135 13.18 -1.45 -2.61
C ILE A 135 13.20 -0.55 -3.86
N CYS A 136 12.34 0.45 -3.89
CA CYS A 136 12.30 1.45 -4.96
C CYS A 136 11.67 2.73 -4.43
N GLN A 137 12.08 3.89 -4.93
CA GLN A 137 11.60 5.20 -4.46
C GLN A 137 10.28 5.61 -5.11
N LEU A 138 9.70 6.73 -4.63
CA LEU A 138 8.52 7.32 -5.26
C LEU A 138 8.87 7.73 -6.70
N GLY A 139 8.02 7.35 -7.65
CA GLY A 139 8.21 7.57 -9.08
C GLY A 139 8.96 6.42 -9.75
N GLU A 140 10.01 5.90 -9.11
CA GLU A 140 10.78 4.76 -9.63
C GLU A 140 9.95 3.47 -9.66
N CYS A 141 9.16 3.18 -8.61
CA CYS A 141 8.42 1.93 -8.57
C CYS A 141 7.32 1.83 -9.64
N ALA A 142 6.82 2.96 -10.16
CA ALA A 142 5.76 2.93 -11.17
C ALA A 142 6.24 2.26 -12.47
N GLU A 143 7.49 2.49 -12.86
CA GLU A 143 8.04 2.02 -14.13
C GLU A 143 9.10 0.93 -13.95
N HIS A 144 9.85 0.94 -12.84
CA HIS A 144 11.05 0.12 -12.65
C HIS A 144 10.97 -0.86 -11.47
N PHE A 145 9.79 -1.14 -10.92
CA PHE A 145 9.67 -1.99 -9.73
C PHE A 145 10.31 -3.39 -9.91
N ASP A 146 10.07 -4.05 -11.04
CA ASP A 146 10.59 -5.39 -11.28
C ASP A 146 12.12 -5.42 -11.45
N GLU A 147 12.67 -4.39 -12.09
CA GLU A 147 14.11 -4.19 -12.25
C GLU A 147 14.77 -3.96 -10.89
N LYS A 148 14.27 -3.00 -10.12
CA LYS A 148 14.78 -2.68 -8.77
C LYS A 148 14.64 -3.83 -7.80
N LEU A 149 13.53 -4.56 -7.84
CA LEU A 149 13.37 -5.76 -7.03
C LEU A 149 14.41 -6.81 -7.41
N THR A 150 14.67 -7.03 -8.70
CA THR A 150 15.68 -8.01 -9.16
C THR A 150 17.08 -7.63 -8.72
N GLU A 151 17.44 -6.34 -8.77
CA GLU A 151 18.73 -5.82 -8.27
C GLU A 151 18.92 -6.07 -6.78
N LEU A 152 17.88 -5.87 -5.98
CA LEU A 152 17.95 -5.97 -4.53
C LEU A 152 17.63 -7.37 -3.98
N LEU A 153 17.08 -8.25 -4.81
CA LEU A 153 16.61 -9.57 -4.39
C LEU A 153 17.70 -10.40 -3.71
N PRO A 154 18.94 -10.46 -4.20
CA PRO A 154 19.99 -11.25 -3.55
C PRO A 154 20.29 -10.75 -2.12
N LYS A 155 20.33 -9.43 -1.93
CA LYS A 155 20.55 -8.81 -0.61
C LYS A 155 19.38 -9.08 0.34
N LEU A 156 18.16 -9.06 -0.17
CA LEU A 156 16.97 -9.35 0.61
C LEU A 156 16.89 -10.83 0.99
N ALA A 157 17.23 -11.73 0.06
CA ALA A 157 17.32 -13.16 0.28
C ALA A 157 18.36 -13.53 1.33
N GLN A 158 19.53 -12.87 1.30
CA GLN A 158 20.54 -13.05 2.34
C GLN A 158 19.99 -12.69 3.73
N LYS A 159 19.26 -11.59 3.87
CA LYS A 159 18.61 -11.24 5.15
C LYS A 159 17.53 -12.24 5.56
N VAL A 160 16.78 -12.78 4.60
CA VAL A 160 15.79 -13.83 4.84
C VAL A 160 16.47 -15.08 5.41
N GLU A 161 17.59 -15.49 4.84
CA GLU A 161 18.35 -16.66 5.26
C GLU A 161 19.05 -16.45 6.62
N GLU A 162 19.80 -15.35 6.78
CA GLU A 162 20.50 -15.03 8.04
C GLU A 162 19.56 -14.81 9.23
N GLY A 163 18.33 -14.39 8.94
CA GLY A 163 17.28 -14.22 9.92
C GLY A 163 16.38 -15.45 10.08
N GLU A 164 16.55 -16.50 9.29
CA GLU A 164 15.69 -17.69 9.29
C GLU A 164 14.19 -17.31 9.18
N PHE A 165 13.88 -16.36 8.30
CA PHE A 165 12.53 -15.86 8.15
C PHE A 165 11.62 -16.90 7.51
N VAL A 166 10.43 -17.07 8.08
CA VAL A 166 9.35 -17.89 7.51
C VAL A 166 8.16 -17.02 7.13
N ALA A 167 7.43 -17.43 6.08
CA ALA A 167 6.24 -16.72 5.63
C ALA A 167 5.07 -16.89 6.60
N ILE A 168 4.43 -15.79 6.97
CA ILE A 168 3.12 -15.77 7.65
C ILE A 168 2.10 -15.15 6.71
N ARG A 169 0.95 -15.81 6.59
CA ARG A 169 -0.19 -15.34 5.78
C ARG A 169 -1.06 -14.40 6.59
N SER A 170 -1.59 -13.39 5.92
CA SER A 170 -2.60 -12.52 6.52
C SER A 170 -3.93 -13.25 6.70
N ILE A 171 -4.66 -12.87 7.73
CA ILE A 171 -6.11 -13.05 7.81
C ILE A 171 -6.73 -11.67 7.57
N GLY A 172 -7.45 -11.54 6.47
CA GLY A 172 -8.07 -10.28 6.06
C GLY A 172 -9.18 -9.87 7.03
N TRP A 173 -9.20 -8.60 7.40
CA TRP A 173 -10.29 -8.03 8.17
C TRP A 173 -11.46 -7.69 7.23
N PRO A 174 -12.70 -8.15 7.49
CA PRO A 174 -13.81 -7.88 6.61
C PRO A 174 -14.15 -6.39 6.58
N ASP A 175 -14.36 -5.85 5.38
CA ASP A 175 -14.83 -4.49 5.23
C ASP A 175 -16.20 -4.31 5.92
N ASN A 176 -16.35 -3.20 6.65
CA ASN A 176 -17.56 -2.83 7.40
C ASN A 176 -17.94 -3.75 8.58
N ARG A 177 -17.00 -4.55 9.09
CA ARG A 177 -17.20 -5.29 10.35
C ARG A 177 -16.15 -4.87 11.37
N ASP A 178 -16.59 -4.77 12.61
CA ASP A 178 -15.69 -4.53 13.75
C ASP A 178 -15.22 -5.82 14.40
N GLU A 179 -15.54 -6.98 13.81
CA GLU A 179 -15.27 -8.30 14.37
C GLU A 179 -14.72 -9.28 13.32
N LEU A 180 -13.78 -10.11 13.74
CA LEU A 180 -13.17 -11.18 12.95
C LEU A 180 -13.06 -12.45 13.81
N ASP A 181 -13.60 -13.56 13.33
CA ASP A 181 -13.37 -14.86 13.95
C ASP A 181 -11.98 -15.39 13.53
N VAL A 182 -11.16 -15.76 14.51
CA VAL A 182 -9.80 -16.24 14.30
C VAL A 182 -9.68 -17.63 14.90
N SER A 183 -9.96 -18.64 14.09
CA SER A 183 -9.99 -20.04 14.52
C SER A 183 -8.67 -20.50 15.14
N SER A 184 -7.53 -20.02 14.64
CA SER A 184 -6.20 -20.34 15.19
C SER A 184 -5.98 -19.81 16.60
N LEU A 185 -6.74 -18.80 17.03
CA LEU A 185 -6.74 -18.27 18.39
C LEU A 185 -7.92 -18.78 19.23
N GLY A 186 -8.85 -19.50 18.60
CA GLY A 186 -10.10 -19.96 19.23
C GLY A 186 -10.92 -18.82 19.83
N MET A 187 -10.90 -17.65 19.21
CA MET A 187 -11.60 -16.46 19.69
C MET A 187 -11.96 -15.50 18.58
N LYS A 188 -12.92 -14.63 18.86
CA LYS A 188 -13.30 -13.52 17.98
C LYS A 188 -12.53 -12.27 18.39
N LEU A 189 -11.84 -11.64 17.45
CA LEU A 189 -11.21 -10.34 17.65
C LEU A 189 -12.20 -9.22 17.33
N ARG A 190 -12.12 -8.13 18.09
CA ARG A 190 -12.92 -6.92 17.90
C ARG A 190 -12.04 -5.68 17.99
N LEU A 191 -12.26 -4.69 17.11
CA LEU A 191 -11.70 -3.36 17.29
C LEU A 191 -12.70 -2.49 18.08
N SER A 192 -12.29 -1.99 19.24
CA SER A 192 -13.12 -1.16 20.12
C SER A 192 -12.29 -0.01 20.68
N LYS A 193 -12.69 1.24 20.39
CA LYS A 193 -12.02 2.46 20.88
C LYS A 193 -10.50 2.47 20.64
N GLY A 194 -10.06 2.02 19.47
CA GLY A 194 -8.63 1.94 19.10
C GLY A 194 -7.85 0.82 19.78
N LYS A 195 -8.53 -0.12 20.44
CA LYS A 195 -7.94 -1.31 21.08
C LYS A 195 -8.46 -2.58 20.44
N ILE A 196 -7.60 -3.59 20.38
CA ILE A 196 -7.98 -4.92 19.92
C ILE A 196 -8.40 -5.73 21.14
N GLU A 197 -9.61 -6.27 21.09
CA GLU A 197 -10.20 -7.11 22.14
C GLU A 197 -10.41 -8.52 21.60
N GLY A 198 -10.03 -9.54 22.36
CA GLY A 198 -10.34 -10.93 22.11
C GLY A 198 -11.54 -11.38 22.95
N VAL A 199 -12.55 -11.95 22.32
CA VAL A 199 -13.76 -12.47 22.96
C VAL A 199 -13.82 -13.97 22.73
N LYS A 200 -13.73 -14.74 23.82
CA LYS A 200 -14.03 -16.17 23.83
C LYS A 200 -15.46 -16.38 24.30
N GLU A 201 -16.11 -17.40 23.75
CA GLU A 201 -17.49 -17.74 24.13
C GLU A 201 -17.60 -17.96 25.65
N GLY A 202 -18.57 -17.29 26.27
CA GLY A 202 -18.78 -17.36 27.73
C GLY A 202 -17.73 -16.66 28.61
N GLN A 203 -16.75 -15.96 28.04
CA GLN A 203 -15.69 -15.26 28.79
C GLN A 203 -15.76 -13.75 28.63
N LYS A 204 -15.16 -13.03 29.59
CA LYS A 204 -15.01 -11.57 29.49
C LYS A 204 -14.04 -11.22 28.35
N PRO A 205 -14.29 -10.13 27.60
CA PRO A 205 -13.35 -9.63 26.60
C PRO A 205 -11.98 -9.36 27.22
N VAL A 206 -10.93 -9.74 26.50
CA VAL A 206 -9.54 -9.54 26.89
C VAL A 206 -8.92 -8.52 25.96
N VAL A 207 -8.38 -7.44 26.53
CA VAL A 207 -7.72 -6.39 25.75
C VAL A 207 -6.29 -6.81 25.44
N PHE A 208 -5.91 -6.74 24.16
CA PHE A 208 -4.53 -7.01 23.74
C PHE A 208 -3.71 -5.73 23.85
N PRO A 209 -2.71 -5.69 24.75
CA PRO A 209 -1.87 -4.51 24.88
C PRO A 209 -1.04 -4.31 23.61
N PRO A 210 -0.98 -3.07 23.09
CA PRO A 210 -0.10 -2.76 22.00
C PRO A 210 1.36 -2.77 22.43
N VAL A 211 2.25 -2.88 21.44
CA VAL A 211 3.68 -2.71 21.64
C VAL A 211 4.18 -1.52 20.81
N GLY A 212 4.91 -0.60 21.45
CA GLY A 212 5.45 0.58 20.81
C GLY A 212 4.39 1.65 20.52
N ARG A 213 4.62 2.46 19.47
CA ARG A 213 3.67 3.50 19.04
C ARG A 213 2.48 2.85 18.35
N PHE A 214 1.28 3.11 18.85
CA PHE A 214 0.09 2.40 18.45
C PHE A 214 -1.08 3.36 18.22
N GLU A 215 -1.27 3.72 16.96
CA GLU A 215 -2.34 4.59 16.50
C GLU A 215 -3.02 3.87 15.32
N ILE A 216 -4.15 3.22 15.60
CA ILE A 216 -4.91 2.48 14.58
C ILE A 216 -6.28 3.13 14.39
N TRP A 217 -6.65 3.41 13.14
CA TRP A 217 -7.97 3.95 12.81
C TRP A 217 -8.92 2.89 12.24
N GLY A 218 -8.39 1.77 11.78
CA GLY A 218 -9.16 0.62 11.32
C GLY A 218 -8.25 -0.57 11.04
N LEU A 219 -8.77 -1.79 11.19
CA LEU A 219 -8.02 -3.01 10.90
C LEU A 219 -8.13 -3.38 9.42
N LYS A 220 -7.03 -3.85 8.84
CA LYS A 220 -6.97 -4.38 7.47
C LYS A 220 -6.66 -5.87 7.44
N ALA A 221 -5.70 -6.29 8.26
CA ALA A 221 -5.29 -7.67 8.35
C ALA A 221 -4.58 -7.95 9.67
N ILE A 222 -4.57 -9.22 10.06
CA ILE A 222 -3.79 -9.71 11.20
C ILE A 222 -2.86 -10.84 10.75
N TYR A 223 -1.79 -11.04 11.51
CA TYR A 223 -0.76 -12.05 11.30
C TYR A 223 -0.55 -12.79 12.61
N VAL A 224 -1.09 -13.99 12.69
CA VAL A 224 -0.93 -14.86 13.85
C VAL A 224 0.44 -15.53 13.73
N VAL A 225 1.30 -15.26 14.70
CA VAL A 225 2.61 -15.90 14.78
C VAL A 225 2.49 -17.18 15.60
N PRO A 226 2.69 -18.37 14.99
CA PRO A 226 2.58 -19.65 15.71
C PRO A 226 3.50 -19.70 16.92
N ASP A 227 3.04 -20.35 17.99
CA ASP A 227 3.82 -20.62 19.21
C ASP A 227 4.39 -19.37 19.92
N THR A 228 3.90 -18.19 19.56
CA THR A 228 4.22 -16.94 20.24
C THR A 228 2.97 -16.24 20.73
N LYS A 229 3.18 -15.34 21.69
CA LYS A 229 2.16 -14.43 22.20
C LYS A 229 2.15 -13.10 21.45
N LEU A 230 2.45 -13.12 20.15
CA LEU A 230 2.52 -11.93 19.31
C LEU A 230 1.54 -12.03 18.15
N LEU A 231 0.93 -10.88 17.85
CA LEU A 231 0.09 -10.69 16.70
C LEU A 231 0.59 -9.47 15.94
N GLY A 232 0.90 -9.66 14.65
CA GLY A 232 1.12 -8.57 13.72
C GLY A 232 -0.21 -8.02 13.23
N VAL A 233 -0.30 -6.71 13.04
CA VAL A 233 -1.56 -6.05 12.65
C VAL A 233 -1.25 -5.02 11.58
N PHE A 234 -1.90 -5.15 10.42
CA PHE A 234 -2.02 -4.02 9.50
C PHE A 234 -3.28 -3.23 9.78
N ALA A 235 -3.11 -1.92 9.83
CA ALA A 235 -4.17 -0.96 10.06
C ALA A 235 -4.16 0.14 8.99
N LYS A 236 -5.29 0.84 8.89
CA LYS A 236 -5.36 2.14 8.20
C LYS A 236 -4.56 3.15 9.03
N PRO A 237 -3.62 3.89 8.40
CA PRO A 237 -2.84 4.89 9.10
C PRO A 237 -3.73 6.06 9.53
N ALA A 238 -3.39 6.70 10.65
CA ALA A 238 -4.07 7.91 11.09
C ALA A 238 -3.73 9.14 10.21
N ASN A 239 -2.52 9.16 9.62
CA ASN A 239 -2.04 10.24 8.76
C ASN A 239 -1.76 9.73 7.34
N PRO A 240 -1.97 10.56 6.30
CA PRO A 240 -1.69 10.19 4.92
C PRO A 240 -0.19 9.94 4.67
N GLY A 241 0.12 9.11 3.67
CA GLY A 241 1.48 8.83 3.20
C GLY A 241 1.79 7.34 3.02
N PHE A 242 1.39 6.51 3.98
CA PHE A 242 1.43 5.05 3.84
C PHE A 242 0.08 4.49 3.41
N VAL A 243 0.08 3.39 2.68
CA VAL A 243 -1.16 2.65 2.37
C VAL A 243 -1.68 1.92 3.62
N GLN A 244 -0.78 1.46 4.49
CA GLN A 244 -1.07 0.77 5.74
C GLN A 244 0.07 0.95 6.74
N THR A 245 -0.22 0.84 8.03
CA THR A 245 0.78 0.79 9.11
C THR A 245 0.79 -0.59 9.76
N PHE A 246 1.98 -1.07 10.11
CA PHE A 246 2.15 -2.32 10.83
C PHE A 246 2.34 -2.06 12.32
N HIS A 247 1.67 -2.85 13.14
CA HIS A 247 1.79 -2.80 14.59
C HIS A 247 1.92 -4.19 15.17
N VAL A 248 2.59 -4.29 16.31
CA VAL A 248 2.72 -5.52 17.09
C VAL A 248 1.85 -5.40 18.33
N VAL A 249 1.05 -6.41 18.61
CA VAL A 249 0.29 -6.52 19.87
C VAL A 249 0.63 -7.81 20.58
N LYS A 250 0.58 -7.78 21.92
CA LYS A 250 0.81 -8.96 22.76
C LYS A 250 -0.51 -9.63 23.08
N VAL A 251 -0.58 -10.93 22.83
CA VAL A 251 -1.66 -11.77 23.28
C VAL A 251 -1.36 -12.17 24.74
N PRO A 252 -2.27 -11.95 25.70
CA PRO A 252 -2.00 -12.24 27.11
C PRO A 252 -1.81 -13.72 27.43
#